data_AF-A0A8B8E1B9-F1
#
_entry.id   AF-A0A8B8E1B9-F1
#
_cell.length_a   1.000
_cell.length_b   1.000
_cell.length_c   1.000
_cell.angle_alpha   90.00
_cell.angle_beta   90.00
_cell.angle_gamma   90.00
#
_symmetry.space_group_name_H-M   'P 1'
#
loop_
_entity.id
_entity.type
_entity.pdbx_description
1 polymer ?
#
loop_
_entity_poly.entity_id
_entity_poly.type
_entity_poly.pdbx_seq_one_letter_code
_entity_poly.pdbx_strand_id
1 'polypeptide(L)'
;MPLRLNVAKEKFRVYKKLPKSILKQQGIEIKAPERTVREIYAGTVMKRSVGTPETLKVRVLRLKLDTYITKYFYKRTDYWALEKDLKVKIGDLVLIRLMDEAYTPKVKFEIFKYIHQIGEMICPVTGRGVRALDYIDPTRTDHIGNFPENWQGSVMENTLIQNMRALQLSEELNNKEDEFIVDEDDQDGETEV
;
A
#
# COMPACT_ATOMS: atom_id res chain seq x y z
N MET A 1 -17.72 37.23 -2.88
CA MET A 1 -17.08 35.90 -2.82
C MET A 1 -15.89 36.00 -1.86
N PRO A 2 -15.75 35.13 -0.84
CA PRO A 2 -14.61 35.18 0.05
C PRO A 2 -13.33 34.75 -0.68
N LEU A 3 -12.26 35.53 -0.53
CA LEU A 3 -10.96 35.28 -1.16
C LEU A 3 -10.30 34.06 -0.50
N ARG A 4 -10.05 33.00 -1.27
CA ARG A 4 -9.31 31.82 -0.81
C ARG A 4 -7.81 32.09 -0.90
N LEU A 5 -7.16 32.32 0.24
CA LEU A 5 -5.71 32.51 0.31
C LEU A 5 -5.04 31.26 0.90
N ASN A 6 -4.13 30.65 0.14
CA ASN A 6 -3.20 29.64 0.66
C ASN A 6 -2.10 30.36 1.46
N VAL A 7 -2.30 30.46 2.77
CA VAL A 7 -1.41 31.22 3.65
C VAL A 7 -0.20 30.37 4.09
N ALA A 8 1.01 30.84 3.75
CA ALA A 8 2.28 30.23 4.16
C ALA A 8 2.44 30.12 5.70
N LYS A 9 3.27 29.17 6.15
CA LYS A 9 3.41 28.76 7.57
C LYS A 9 3.66 29.92 8.55
N GLU A 10 4.41 30.94 8.16
CA GLU A 10 4.74 32.10 9.03
C GLU A 10 3.55 33.01 9.24
N LYS A 11 2.82 33.36 8.16
CA LYS A 11 1.60 34.17 8.23
C LYS A 11 0.51 33.48 9.04
N PHE A 12 0.42 32.14 9.02
CA PHE A 12 -0.54 31.38 9.83
C PHE A 12 -0.38 31.60 11.35
N ARG A 13 0.86 31.80 11.84
CA ARG A 13 1.12 32.05 13.27
C ARG A 13 0.55 33.40 13.74
N VAL A 14 0.58 34.41 12.86
CA VAL A 14 0.07 35.76 13.12
C VAL A 14 -1.46 35.74 13.20
N TYR A 15 -2.14 35.10 12.24
CA TYR A 15 -3.60 35.02 12.21
C TYR A 15 -4.20 34.20 13.36
N LYS A 16 -3.42 33.30 13.99
CA LYS A 16 -3.86 32.53 15.18
C LYS A 16 -3.98 33.38 16.46
N LYS A 17 -3.30 34.53 16.52
CA LYS A 17 -3.31 35.44 17.68
C LYS A 17 -4.42 36.49 17.61
N LEU A 18 -5.08 36.65 16.45
CA LEU A 18 -6.14 37.64 16.27
C LEU A 18 -7.50 37.11 16.74
N PRO A 19 -8.35 37.95 17.33
CA PRO A 19 -9.70 37.56 17.73
C PRO A 19 -10.57 37.21 16.51
N LYS A 20 -11.46 36.22 16.69
CA LYS A 20 -12.27 35.61 15.61
C LYS A 20 -13.17 36.61 14.85
N SER A 21 -13.55 37.71 15.49
CA SER A 21 -14.37 38.77 14.91
C SER A 21 -13.66 39.51 13.77
N ILE A 22 -12.38 39.87 13.97
CA ILE A 22 -11.55 40.58 12.98
C ILE A 22 -11.31 39.70 11.75
N LEU A 23 -11.05 38.41 11.98
CA LEU A 23 -10.83 37.42 10.91
C LEU A 23 -12.06 37.24 10.02
N LYS A 24 -13.27 37.23 10.62
CA LYS A 24 -14.55 37.10 9.91
C LYS A 24 -14.89 38.36 9.10
N GLN A 25 -14.58 39.55 9.64
CA GLN A 25 -14.76 40.83 8.93
C GLN A 25 -13.86 40.94 7.70
N GLN A 26 -12.65 40.37 7.76
CA GLN A 26 -11.71 40.35 6.62
C GLN A 26 -12.02 39.24 5.60
N GLY A 27 -13.08 38.43 5.81
CA GLY A 27 -13.43 37.32 4.93
C GLY A 27 -12.39 36.18 4.92
N ILE A 28 -11.52 36.11 5.94
CA ILE A 28 -10.44 35.12 6.04
C ILE A 28 -10.97 33.92 6.83
N GLU A 29 -11.41 32.87 6.12
CA GLU A 29 -11.57 31.56 6.72
C GLU A 29 -10.19 30.90 6.90
N ILE A 30 -9.69 30.88 8.13
CA ILE A 30 -8.51 30.11 8.49
C ILE A 30 -8.90 28.63 8.49
N LYS A 31 -8.81 27.95 7.35
CA LYS A 31 -8.70 26.49 7.34
C LYS A 31 -7.34 26.14 7.95
N ALA A 32 -7.32 25.16 8.87
CA ALA A 32 -6.07 24.61 9.38
C ALA A 32 -5.17 24.27 8.18
N PRO A 33 -3.85 24.54 8.24
CA PRO A 33 -3.00 24.27 7.11
C PRO A 33 -3.11 22.78 6.82
N GLU A 34 -3.29 22.41 5.55
CA GLU A 34 -3.18 21.04 5.06
C GLU A 34 -1.76 20.53 5.35
N ARG A 35 -1.52 20.15 6.59
CA ARG A 35 -0.31 19.46 7.02
C ARG A 35 -0.78 18.15 7.58
N THR A 36 -0.97 17.16 6.73
CA THR A 36 -1.34 15.83 7.21
C THR A 36 -0.57 14.79 6.43
N VAL A 37 0.74 14.72 6.67
CA VAL A 37 1.39 13.40 6.68
C VAL A 37 0.70 12.67 7.84
N ARG A 38 -0.43 12.01 7.55
CA ARG A 38 -1.14 11.21 8.54
C ARG A 38 -0.19 10.09 8.93
N GLU A 39 0.05 9.91 10.22
CA GLU A 39 0.87 8.82 10.70
C GLU A 39 0.22 7.50 10.26
N ILE A 40 0.94 6.75 9.42
CA ILE A 40 0.54 5.42 8.95
C ILE A 40 1.49 4.42 9.57
N TYR A 41 0.92 3.37 10.16
CA TYR A 41 1.69 2.28 10.73
C TYR A 41 1.22 0.95 10.13
N ALA A 42 2.16 0.04 9.91
CA ALA A 42 1.88 -1.35 9.61
C ALA A 42 1.97 -2.16 10.91
N GLY A 43 1.02 -3.07 11.12
CA GLY A 43 1.01 -3.92 12.30
C GLY A 43 0.15 -5.16 12.13
N THR A 44 0.25 -6.06 13.10
CA THR A 44 -0.51 -7.31 13.13
C THR A 44 -1.69 -7.19 14.08
N VAL A 45 -2.85 -7.71 13.69
CA VAL A 45 -4.03 -7.75 14.56
C VAL A 45 -3.86 -8.82 15.63
N MET A 46 -3.86 -8.41 16.91
CA MET A 46 -3.64 -9.31 18.03
C MET A 46 -4.93 -9.85 18.63
N LYS A 47 -5.92 -8.98 18.83
CA LYS A 47 -7.22 -9.34 19.43
C LYS A 47 -8.29 -8.30 19.17
N ARG A 48 -9.55 -8.72 19.31
CA ARG A 48 -10.73 -7.84 19.34
C ARG A 48 -11.05 -7.41 20.78
N SER A 49 -11.57 -6.20 20.96
CA SER A 49 -12.08 -5.74 22.25
C SER A 49 -13.36 -6.50 22.62
N VAL A 50 -13.54 -6.76 23.91
CA VAL A 50 -14.72 -7.49 24.42
C VAL A 50 -15.97 -6.61 24.41
N GLY A 51 -15.84 -5.33 24.79
CA GLY A 51 -16.99 -4.42 24.91
C GLY A 51 -17.40 -3.74 23.60
N THR A 52 -16.43 -3.51 22.70
CA THR A 52 -16.63 -2.79 21.44
C THR A 52 -16.09 -3.65 20.29
N PRO A 53 -16.93 -4.49 19.65
CA PRO A 53 -16.47 -5.47 18.68
C PRO A 53 -15.80 -4.85 17.46
N GLU A 54 -16.12 -3.59 17.15
CA GLU A 54 -15.53 -2.80 16.07
C GLU A 54 -14.10 -2.31 16.38
N THR A 55 -13.59 -2.54 17.59
CA THR A 55 -12.25 -2.08 17.98
C THR A 55 -11.27 -3.24 18.09
N LEU A 56 -10.14 -3.08 17.42
CA LEU A 56 -9.08 -4.07 17.30
C LEU A 56 -7.80 -3.56 17.94
N LYS A 57 -7.09 -4.47 18.62
CA LYS A 57 -5.76 -4.20 19.16
C LYS A 57 -4.72 -4.61 18.11
N VAL A 58 -4.02 -3.62 17.56
CA VAL A 58 -2.99 -3.79 16.53
C VAL A 58 -1.62 -3.63 17.17
N ARG A 59 -0.72 -4.58 16.93
CA ARG A 59 0.66 -4.53 17.39
C ARG A 59 1.56 -4.03 16.27
N VAL A 60 2.20 -2.90 16.51
CA VAL A 60 3.20 -2.31 15.63
C VAL A 60 4.59 -2.64 16.18
N LEU A 61 5.49 -3.09 15.31
CA LEU A 61 6.89 -3.33 15.62
C LEU A 61 7.72 -2.19 15.05
N ARG A 62 8.57 -1.58 15.88
CA ARG A 62 9.56 -0.60 15.46
C ARG A 62 10.95 -1.06 15.82
N LEU A 63 11.92 -0.81 14.96
CA LEU A 63 13.32 -1.03 15.28
C LEU A 63 13.79 0.13 16.15
N LYS A 64 14.24 -0.18 17.36
CA LYS A 64 14.89 0.78 18.26
C LYS A 64 16.37 0.42 18.37
N LEU A 65 17.23 1.39 18.10
CA LEU A 65 18.67 1.25 18.30
C LEU A 65 18.98 1.24 19.80
N ASP A 66 19.73 0.22 20.24
CA ASP A 66 20.44 0.26 21.50
C ASP A 66 21.81 0.89 21.28
N THR A 67 22.08 2.01 21.95
CA THR A 67 23.31 2.79 21.79
C THR A 67 24.53 2.12 22.42
N TYR A 68 24.34 1.21 23.38
CA TYR A 68 25.46 0.51 24.02
C TYR A 68 25.99 -0.62 23.14
N ILE A 69 25.07 -1.45 22.62
CA ILE A 69 25.40 -2.62 21.78
C ILE A 69 25.51 -2.24 20.29
N THR A 70 25.04 -1.04 19.91
CA THR A 70 24.93 -0.58 18.51
C THR A 70 24.11 -1.52 17.62
N LYS A 71 23.07 -2.14 18.20
CA LYS A 71 22.19 -3.10 17.51
C LYS A 71 20.73 -2.66 17.58
N TYR A 72 19.98 -2.90 16.50
CA TYR A 72 18.54 -2.68 16.47
C TYR A 72 17.78 -3.85 17.09
N PHE A 73 16.83 -3.54 17.96
CA PHE A 73 15.91 -4.50 18.55
C PHE A 73 14.47 -4.12 18.26
N TYR A 74 13.59 -5.12 18.17
CA TYR A 74 12.16 -4.90 18.00
C TYR A 74 11.54 -4.36 19.29
N LYS A 75 11.08 -3.11 19.24
CA LYS A 75 10.22 -2.51 20.27
C LYS A 75 8.76 -2.61 19.81
N ARG A 76 7.95 -3.25 20.65
CA ARG A 76 6.51 -3.45 20.40
C ARG A 76 5.72 -2.25 20.91
N THR A 77 4.74 -1.78 20.15
CA THR A 77 3.77 -0.77 20.59
C THR A 77 2.40 -1.20 20.14
N ASP A 78 1.47 -1.29 21.10
CA ASP A 78 0.11 -1.73 20.83
C ASP A 78 -0.79 -0.49 20.69
N TYR A 79 -1.52 -0.43 19.57
CA TYR A 79 -2.50 0.61 19.28
C TYR A 79 -3.91 0.03 19.22
N TRP A 80 -4.89 0.84 19.58
CA TRP A 80 -6.29 0.51 19.35
C TRP A 80 -6.77 1.20 18.08
N ALA A 81 -7.29 0.40 17.16
CA ALA A 81 -7.79 0.86 15.87
C ALA A 81 -9.27 0.50 15.72
N LEU A 82 -10.02 1.39 15.06
CA LEU A 82 -11.42 1.18 14.70
C LEU A 82 -11.51 0.46 13.35
N GLU A 83 -12.35 -0.56 13.30
CA GLU A 83 -12.80 -1.30 12.13
C GLU A 83 -14.01 -0.57 11.55
N LYS A 84 -13.92 -0.09 10.31
CA LYS A 84 -15.04 0.58 9.61
C LYS A 84 -15.74 -0.42 8.70
N ASP A 85 -15.38 -0.43 7.42
CA ASP A 85 -16.03 -1.28 6.41
C ASP A 85 -15.26 -2.60 6.18
N LEU A 86 -13.96 -2.60 6.49
CA LEU A 86 -13.06 -3.72 6.30
C LEU A 86 -13.23 -4.76 7.41
N LYS A 87 -13.72 -5.96 7.08
CA LYS A 87 -13.77 -7.08 8.02
C LYS A 87 -12.38 -7.70 8.18
N VAL A 88 -11.78 -7.55 9.35
CA VAL A 88 -10.40 -8.02 9.62
C VAL A 88 -10.39 -9.18 10.60
N LYS A 89 -9.57 -10.21 10.29
CA LYS A 89 -9.38 -11.40 11.13
C LYS A 89 -8.22 -11.19 12.10
N ILE A 90 -8.20 -11.98 13.19
CA ILE A 90 -7.08 -12.00 14.13
C ILE A 90 -5.88 -12.65 13.42
N GLY A 91 -4.71 -12.00 13.48
CA GLY A 91 -3.49 -12.44 12.80
C GLY A 91 -3.21 -11.73 11.47
N ASP A 92 -4.16 -10.96 10.94
CA ASP A 92 -3.97 -10.22 9.69
C ASP A 92 -2.90 -9.11 9.83
N LEU A 93 -2.22 -8.83 8.72
CA LEU A 93 -1.30 -7.70 8.58
C LEU A 93 -2.05 -6.50 7.99
N VAL A 94 -2.13 -5.40 8.74
CA VAL A 94 -2.95 -4.24 8.40
C VAL A 94 -2.18 -2.93 8.43
N LEU A 95 -2.63 -1.97 7.63
CA LEU A 95 -2.25 -0.56 7.72
C LEU A 95 -3.27 0.18 8.57
N ILE A 96 -2.78 0.84 9.61
CA ILE A 96 -3.56 1.75 10.44
C ILE A 96 -3.15 3.20 10.17
N ARG A 97 -4.12 4.10 10.23
CA ARG A 97 -3.94 5.53 10.01
C ARG A 97 -4.52 6.31 11.18
N LEU A 98 -3.89 7.43 11.53
CA LEU A 98 -4.45 8.34 12.52
C LEU A 98 -5.73 9.02 11.99
N MET A 99 -6.81 8.98 12.77
CA MET A 99 -8.08 9.64 12.46
C MET A 99 -7.98 11.16 12.72
N ASP A 100 -8.76 11.96 11.98
CA ASP A 100 -8.84 13.41 12.23
C ASP A 100 -9.55 13.69 13.58
N GLU A 101 -10.58 12.90 13.88
CA GLU A 101 -11.31 12.93 15.16
C GLU A 101 -11.13 11.59 15.87
N ALA A 102 -10.71 11.63 17.14
CA ALA A 102 -10.54 10.41 17.93
C ALA A 102 -11.91 9.86 18.36
N TYR A 103 -12.19 8.61 18.02
CA TYR A 103 -13.44 7.93 18.41
C TYR A 103 -13.59 7.82 19.93
N THR A 104 -12.49 7.55 20.62
CA THR A 104 -12.42 7.42 22.09
C THR A 104 -11.02 7.83 22.52
N PRO A 105 -10.75 8.27 23.77
CA PRO A 105 -9.40 8.66 24.19
C PRO A 105 -8.31 7.60 23.92
N LYS A 106 -8.69 6.31 23.94
CA LYS A 106 -7.82 5.17 23.63
C LYS A 106 -7.75 4.83 22.13
N VAL A 107 -8.81 5.12 21.37
CA VAL A 107 -8.98 4.70 19.96
C VAL A 107 -8.79 5.93 19.08
N LYS A 108 -7.57 6.08 18.54
CA LYS A 108 -7.17 7.21 17.69
C LYS A 108 -6.90 6.82 16.24
N PHE A 109 -6.79 5.52 15.99
CA PHE A 109 -6.45 4.98 14.69
C PHE A 109 -7.66 4.35 14.03
N GLU A 110 -7.71 4.41 12.71
CA GLU A 110 -8.60 3.65 11.86
C GLU A 110 -7.80 2.62 11.07
N ILE A 111 -8.43 1.49 10.74
CA ILE A 111 -7.87 0.55 9.78
C ILE A 111 -8.10 1.11 8.38
N PHE A 112 -7.00 1.36 7.67
CA PHE A 112 -7.03 1.96 6.34
C PHE A 112 -7.06 0.92 5.22
N LYS A 113 -6.21 -0.11 5.30
CA LYS A 113 -6.08 -1.13 4.25
C LYS A 113 -5.55 -2.45 4.83
N TYR A 114 -5.99 -3.58 4.29
CA TYR A 114 -5.34 -4.87 4.52
C TYR A 114 -4.06 -4.97 3.67
N ILE A 115 -2.98 -5.49 4.24
CA ILE A 115 -1.78 -5.84 3.47
C ILE A 115 -1.84 -7.33 3.15
N HIS A 116 -1.98 -8.17 4.18
CA HIS A 116 -2.04 -9.62 4.04
C HIS A 116 -3.11 -10.19 4.97
N GLN A 117 -4.02 -10.99 4.41
CA GLN A 117 -5.02 -11.73 5.16
C GLN A 117 -4.45 -13.10 5.51
N ILE A 118 -4.74 -13.58 6.72
CA ILE A 118 -4.33 -14.91 7.13
C ILE A 118 -5.13 -15.98 6.36
N GLY A 119 -4.42 -16.94 5.76
CA GLY A 119 -5.00 -18.02 4.96
C GLY A 119 -5.26 -17.67 3.49
N GLU A 120 -5.48 -16.39 3.17
CA GLU A 120 -5.81 -15.89 1.84
C GLU A 120 -4.78 -14.83 1.39
N MET A 121 -3.50 -15.23 1.31
CA MET A 121 -2.43 -14.32 0.89
C MET A 121 -2.38 -14.21 -0.63
N ILE A 122 -2.25 -12.98 -1.12
CA ILE A 122 -2.07 -12.65 -2.53
C ILE A 122 -0.70 -12.01 -2.70
N CYS A 123 0.06 -12.48 -3.68
CA CYS A 123 1.34 -11.86 -4.02
C CYS A 123 1.10 -10.45 -4.57
N PRO A 124 1.70 -9.40 -3.99
CA PRO A 124 1.50 -8.04 -4.46
C PRO A 124 2.13 -7.78 -5.84
N VAL A 125 3.08 -8.61 -6.28
CA VAL A 125 3.77 -8.45 -7.56
C VAL A 125 3.00 -9.14 -8.70
N THR A 126 2.50 -10.35 -8.46
CA THR A 126 1.86 -11.16 -9.52
C THR A 126 0.33 -11.19 -9.45
N GLY A 127 -0.26 -10.79 -8.31
CA GLY A 127 -1.70 -10.85 -8.09
C GLY A 127 -2.25 -12.27 -7.89
N ARG A 128 -1.40 -13.30 -7.85
CA ARG A 128 -1.80 -14.69 -7.64
C ARG A 128 -1.85 -15.03 -6.15
N GLY A 129 -2.73 -15.98 -5.79
CA GLY A 129 -2.75 -16.56 -4.46
C GLY A 129 -1.43 -17.27 -4.15
N VAL A 130 -0.92 -17.11 -2.94
CA VAL A 130 0.33 -17.73 -2.48
C VAL A 130 0.11 -18.44 -1.17
N ARG A 131 0.71 -19.62 -1.04
CA ARG A 131 0.84 -20.32 0.24
C ARG A 131 2.32 -20.50 0.54
N ALA A 132 2.80 -19.82 1.57
CA ALA A 132 4.20 -19.80 1.95
C ALA A 132 5.11 -19.34 0.80
N LEU A 133 5.79 -20.27 0.12
CA LEU A 133 6.71 -19.98 -0.99
C LEU A 133 6.11 -20.32 -2.36
N ASP A 134 5.02 -21.09 -2.40
CA ASP A 134 4.44 -21.61 -3.63
C ASP A 134 3.22 -20.80 -4.08
N TYR A 135 3.09 -20.62 -5.39
CA TYR A 135 1.87 -20.10 -5.98
C TYR A 135 0.77 -21.15 -5.92
N ILE A 136 -0.45 -20.70 -5.62
CA ILE A 136 -1.63 -21.56 -5.62
C ILE A 136 -2.09 -21.69 -7.07
N ASP A 137 -2.12 -22.92 -7.57
CA ASP A 137 -2.67 -23.21 -8.88
C ASP A 137 -4.19 -22.99 -8.87
N PRO A 138 -4.75 -22.23 -9.83
CA PRO A 138 -6.18 -21.92 -9.87
C PRO A 138 -7.06 -23.14 -10.13
N THR A 139 -6.49 -24.22 -10.67
CA THR A 139 -7.17 -25.49 -10.98
C THR A 139 -7.18 -26.47 -9.81
N ARG A 140 -6.50 -26.16 -8.71
CA ARG A 140 -6.24 -27.09 -7.61
C ARG A 140 -7.34 -27.01 -6.55
N THR A 141 -8.28 -27.96 -6.62
CA THR A 141 -9.52 -27.99 -5.80
C THR A 141 -9.32 -28.55 -4.38
N ASP A 142 -8.14 -29.05 -4.04
CA ASP A 142 -7.79 -29.65 -2.74
C ASP A 142 -7.47 -28.62 -1.64
N HIS A 143 -7.87 -27.35 -1.82
CA HIS A 143 -7.64 -26.29 -0.86
C HIS A 143 -8.93 -25.98 -0.09
N ILE A 144 -8.90 -26.22 1.22
CA ILE A 144 -9.92 -25.80 2.18
C ILE A 144 -10.04 -24.26 2.09
N GLY A 145 -11.02 -23.80 1.32
CA GLY A 145 -11.28 -22.38 1.08
C GLY A 145 -11.72 -22.14 -0.37
N ASN A 146 -13.03 -22.09 -0.59
CA ASN A 146 -13.57 -21.51 -1.81
C ASN A 146 -13.09 -20.05 -1.90
N PHE A 147 -12.11 -19.78 -2.76
CA PHE A 147 -11.82 -18.41 -3.18
C PHE A 147 -13.07 -17.87 -3.89
N PRO A 148 -13.53 -16.64 -3.58
CA PRO A 148 -14.75 -16.11 -4.19
C PRO A 148 -14.55 -15.93 -5.70
N GLU A 149 -15.52 -16.40 -6.50
CA GLU A 149 -15.47 -16.45 -7.98
C GLU A 149 -15.17 -15.09 -8.64
N ASN A 150 -15.48 -13.99 -7.95
CA ASN A 150 -15.25 -12.62 -8.42
C ASN A 150 -13.76 -12.21 -8.53
N TRP A 151 -12.81 -13.02 -8.07
CA TRP A 151 -11.37 -12.77 -8.25
C TRP A 151 -10.77 -13.44 -9.50
N GLN A 152 -11.49 -14.38 -10.13
CA GLN A 152 -10.98 -15.09 -11.30
C GLN A 152 -10.91 -14.17 -12.53
N GLY A 153 -11.82 -13.19 -12.66
CA GLY A 153 -11.84 -12.26 -13.79
C GLY A 153 -10.62 -11.35 -13.89
N SER A 154 -10.17 -10.77 -12.77
CA SER A 154 -9.01 -9.86 -12.74
C SER A 154 -7.67 -10.61 -12.94
N VAL A 155 -7.59 -11.85 -12.47
CA VAL A 155 -6.40 -12.69 -12.68
C VAL A 155 -6.31 -13.12 -14.15
N MET A 156 -7.44 -13.44 -14.80
CA MET A 156 -7.45 -13.81 -16.23
C MET A 156 -6.99 -12.67 -17.14
N GLU A 157 -7.46 -11.44 -16.89
CA GLU A 157 -7.05 -10.25 -17.65
C GLU A 157 -5.55 -9.95 -17.50
N ASN A 158 -5.03 -9.99 -16.27
CA ASN A 158 -3.60 -9.78 -16.02
C ASN A 158 -2.73 -10.88 -16.65
N THR A 159 -3.23 -12.11 -16.69
CA THR A 159 -2.51 -13.25 -17.31
C THR A 159 -2.53 -13.16 -18.83
N LEU A 160 -3.66 -12.76 -19.45
CA LEU A 160 -3.77 -12.50 -20.89
C LEU A 160 -2.83 -11.36 -21.32
N ILE A 161 -2.79 -10.25 -20.58
CA ILE A 161 -1.90 -9.12 -20.86
C ILE A 161 -0.43 -9.56 -20.75
N GLN A 162 -0.08 -10.35 -19.74
CA GLN A 162 1.29 -10.88 -19.59
C GLN A 162 1.66 -11.84 -20.71
N ASN A 163 0.75 -12.73 -21.11
CA ASN A 163 0.98 -13.68 -22.20
C ASN A 163 1.10 -12.97 -23.55
N MET A 164 0.25 -11.97 -23.83
CA MET A 164 0.37 -11.15 -25.05
C MET A 164 1.68 -10.37 -25.09
N ARG A 165 2.11 -9.80 -23.95
CA ARG A 165 3.40 -9.09 -23.86
C ARG A 165 4.59 -10.02 -24.04
N ALA A 166 4.52 -11.25 -23.51
CA ALA A 166 5.56 -12.26 -23.69
C ALA A 166 5.68 -12.70 -25.16
N LEU A 167 4.54 -12.87 -25.86
CA LEU A 167 4.52 -13.17 -27.29
C LEU A 167 5.10 -12.02 -28.12
N GLN A 168 4.67 -10.78 -27.87
CA GLN A 168 5.23 -9.59 -28.54
C GLN A 168 6.75 -9.49 -28.35
N LEU A 169 7.23 -9.72 -27.13
CA LEU A 169 8.66 -9.65 -26.82
C LEU A 169 9.45 -10.78 -27.51
N SER A 170 8.85 -11.97 -27.69
CA SER A 170 9.47 -13.04 -28.48
C SER A 170 9.54 -12.71 -29.97
N GLU A 171 8.52 -12.07 -30.53
CA GLU A 171 8.53 -11.61 -31.92
C GLU A 171 9.57 -10.50 -32.14
N GLU A 172 9.67 -9.54 -31.20
CA GLU A 172 10.69 -8.48 -31.23
C GLU A 172 12.13 -9.04 -31.16
N LEU A 173 12.36 -10.07 -30.34
CA LEU A 173 13.68 -10.70 -30.24
C LEU A 173 14.04 -11.47 -31.52
N ASN A 174 13.11 -12.23 -32.09
CA ASN A 174 13.35 -12.95 -33.33
C ASN A 174 13.66 -11.99 -34.49
N ASN A 175 12.88 -10.90 -34.63
CA ASN A 175 13.14 -9.89 -35.65
C ASN A 175 14.53 -9.24 -35.49
N LYS A 176 14.99 -9.10 -34.24
CA LYS A 176 16.29 -8.51 -33.92
C LYS A 176 17.46 -9.48 -34.12
N GLU A 177 17.23 -10.78 -33.94
CA GLU A 177 18.17 -11.83 -34.31
C GLU A 177 18.35 -11.89 -35.83
N ASP A 178 17.25 -11.78 -36.58
CA ASP A 178 17.29 -11.72 -38.05
C ASP A 178 18.02 -10.47 -38.56
N GLU A 179 17.86 -9.30 -37.93
CA GLU A 179 18.63 -8.09 -38.26
C GLU A 179 20.14 -8.24 -38.01
N PHE A 180 20.56 -9.05 -37.04
CA PHE A 180 21.98 -9.29 -36.74
C PHE A 180 22.65 -10.30 -37.68
N ILE A 181 21.87 -11.17 -38.33
CA ILE A 181 22.39 -12.19 -39.26
C ILE A 181 22.65 -11.61 -40.66
N VAL A 182 21.98 -10.52 -41.03
CA VAL A 182 22.09 -9.93 -42.39
C VAL A 182 23.42 -9.18 -42.61
N ASP A 183 24.19 -8.87 -41.56
CA ASP A 183 25.45 -8.10 -41.66
C ASP A 183 26.72 -8.96 -41.86
N GLU A 184 26.64 -10.31 -41.86
CA GLU A 184 27.82 -11.19 -41.93
C GLU A 184 28.14 -11.82 -43.31
N ASP A 185 27.28 -11.67 -44.33
CA ASP A 185 27.43 -12.42 -45.60
C ASP A 185 27.95 -11.61 -46.82
N ASP A 186 28.39 -10.36 -46.67
CA ASP A 186 28.88 -9.53 -47.80
C ASP A 186 30.35 -9.06 -47.65
N GLN A 187 31.34 -9.98 -47.55
CA GLN A 187 32.77 -9.65 -47.77
C GLN A 187 33.62 -10.74 -48.45
N ASP A 188 33.09 -11.45 -49.45
CA ASP A 188 33.93 -12.31 -50.32
C ASP A 188 33.82 -11.89 -51.79
N GLY A 189 34.55 -10.83 -52.17
CA GLY A 189 34.61 -10.32 -53.55
C GLY A 189 35.97 -9.75 -53.91
N GLU A 190 36.72 -10.51 -54.71
CA GLU A 190 37.89 -10.14 -55.53
C GLU A 190 39.27 -10.01 -54.85
N THR A 191 40.05 -11.09 -54.92
CA THR A 191 41.43 -11.05 -55.45
C THR A 191 41.81 -12.42 -56.02
N GLU A 192 41.76 -12.59 -57.34
CA GLU A 192 42.56 -13.61 -58.04
C GLU A 192 43.56 -12.90 -58.98
N VAL A 193 44.74 -13.51 -59.05
CA VAL A 193 46.04 -13.01 -59.57
C VAL A 193 46.10 -12.99 -61.08
#